data_AF-A0A3A1YA04-F1
#
_entry.id   AF-A0A3A1YA04-F1
#
_cell.length_a   1.000
_cell.length_b   1.000
_cell.length_c   1.000
_cell.angle_alpha   90.00
_cell.angle_beta   90.00
_cell.angle_gamma   90.00
#
_symmetry.space_group_name_H-M   'P 1'
#
loop_
_entity.id
_entity.type
_entity.pdbx_description
1 polymer ?
#
loop_
_entity_poly.entity_id
_entity_poly.type
_entity_poly.pdbx_seq_one_letter_code
_entity_poly.pdbx_strand_id
1 'polypeptide(L)'
;MAKKTLIFPIIITSALMLGACDQAPKTLSLAEVEEFSQIYDNQSLSWNAGYLILSVTGLDYTTPAKPLASPHAILDRYVKGFYIALNSNSTPEFKDGKFIAPHFAEFAQAAKTCQVALKYPEQMNKLTQISDNVEKFCRNTTFYYKLMVESFSADQVASLNAWSLKRYIPTDKWVELVDGKYGFTYALPTTADLTKSNLSPYVTK
;
A
#
# COMPACT_ATOMS: atom_id res chain seq x y z
N MET A 1 -78.44 -22.44 -0.05
CA MET A 1 -77.47 -23.52 0.22
C MET A 1 -76.07 -22.98 -0.03
N ALA A 2 -75.30 -22.79 1.04
CA ALA A 2 -74.04 -22.06 1.04
C ALA A 2 -72.85 -22.96 0.64
N LYS A 3 -72.07 -22.53 -0.36
CA LYS A 3 -70.75 -23.10 -0.66
C LYS A 3 -69.72 -22.44 0.25
N LYS A 4 -69.10 -23.22 1.13
CA LYS A 4 -67.96 -22.81 1.97
C LYS A 4 -66.69 -22.85 1.13
N THR A 5 -66.05 -21.70 0.97
CA THR A 5 -64.72 -21.57 0.38
C THR A 5 -63.68 -21.76 1.49
N LEU A 6 -62.85 -22.81 1.39
CA LEU A 6 -61.70 -23.01 2.27
C LEU A 6 -60.55 -22.10 1.79
N ILE A 7 -60.02 -21.26 2.69
CA ILE A 7 -58.79 -20.51 2.50
C ILE A 7 -57.74 -21.15 3.42
N PHE A 8 -56.74 -21.80 2.85
CA PHE A 8 -55.55 -22.25 3.55
C PHE A 8 -54.51 -21.13 3.54
N PRO A 9 -53.95 -20.70 4.69
CA PRO A 9 -52.77 -19.84 4.70
C PRO A 9 -51.51 -20.70 4.50
N ILE A 10 -50.78 -20.44 3.41
CA ILE A 10 -49.43 -20.96 3.20
C ILE A 10 -48.47 -20.07 4.01
N ILE A 11 -47.94 -20.59 5.11
CA ILE A 11 -46.84 -19.98 5.85
C ILE A 11 -45.55 -20.34 5.11
N ILE A 12 -45.01 -19.38 4.35
CA ILE A 12 -43.66 -19.50 3.75
C ILE A 12 -42.66 -18.91 4.75
N THR A 13 -42.05 -19.80 5.53
CA THR A 13 -40.91 -19.46 6.41
C THR A 13 -39.65 -19.37 5.55
N SER A 14 -39.37 -18.21 4.97
CA SER A 14 -38.10 -17.94 4.30
C SER A 14 -37.03 -17.63 5.34
N ALA A 15 -36.33 -18.66 5.82
CA ALA A 15 -35.08 -18.51 6.53
C ALA A 15 -33.99 -18.08 5.54
N LEU A 16 -33.86 -16.77 5.32
CA LEU A 16 -32.67 -16.18 4.72
C LEU A 16 -31.52 -16.27 5.73
N MET A 17 -30.87 -17.44 5.77
CA MET A 17 -29.51 -17.55 6.27
C MET A 17 -28.61 -16.78 5.30
N LEU A 18 -28.42 -15.49 5.56
CA LEU A 18 -27.32 -14.73 4.99
C LEU A 18 -26.05 -15.37 5.54
N GLY A 19 -25.51 -16.33 4.78
CA GLY A 19 -24.15 -16.81 4.93
C GLY A 19 -23.20 -15.66 4.66
N ALA A 20 -22.94 -14.86 5.69
CA ALA A 20 -21.68 -14.18 5.82
C ALA A 20 -20.63 -15.29 5.81
N CYS A 21 -20.06 -15.54 4.63
CA CYS A 21 -18.82 -16.30 4.54
C CYS A 21 -17.76 -15.43 5.22
N ASP A 22 -17.67 -15.55 6.56
CA ASP A 22 -16.50 -15.13 7.31
C ASP A 22 -15.33 -15.92 6.72
N GLN A 23 -14.62 -15.29 5.80
CA GLN A 23 -13.30 -15.77 5.40
C GLN A 23 -12.52 -15.91 6.70
N ALA A 24 -12.06 -17.13 6.99
CA ALA A 24 -11.29 -17.43 8.19
C ALA A 24 -10.23 -16.32 8.40
N PRO A 25 -10.10 -15.76 9.62
CA PRO A 25 -9.19 -14.66 9.87
C PRO A 25 -7.79 -14.99 9.35
N LYS A 26 -7.28 -14.19 8.42
CA LYS A 26 -5.91 -14.37 7.93
C LYS A 26 -4.98 -14.15 9.12
N THR A 27 -4.34 -15.23 9.56
CA THR A 27 -3.45 -15.23 10.71
C THR A 27 -2.02 -15.04 10.22
N LEU A 28 -1.28 -14.13 10.86
CA LEU A 28 0.14 -13.95 10.60
C LEU A 28 0.90 -15.16 11.15
N SER A 29 1.73 -15.75 10.28
CA SER A 29 2.70 -16.78 10.63
C SER A 29 3.85 -16.20 11.46
N LEU A 30 4.58 -17.08 12.16
CA LEU A 30 5.76 -16.66 12.94
C LEU A 30 6.81 -16.00 12.04
N ALA A 31 7.05 -16.55 10.84
CA ALA A 31 7.99 -15.99 9.87
C ALA A 31 7.59 -14.58 9.40
N GLU A 32 6.30 -14.33 9.14
CA GLU A 32 5.81 -12.99 8.78
C GLU A 32 5.99 -11.98 9.93
N VAL A 33 5.86 -12.43 11.18
CA VAL A 33 6.08 -11.58 12.37
C VAL A 33 7.57 -11.27 12.57
N GLU A 34 8.44 -12.28 12.42
CA GLU A 34 9.89 -12.11 12.52
C GLU A 34 10.44 -11.20 11.42
N GLU A 35 10.01 -11.42 10.17
CA GLU A 35 10.37 -10.56 9.03
C GLU A 35 9.88 -9.12 9.26
N PHE A 36 8.65 -8.94 9.75
CA PHE A 36 8.15 -7.61 10.11
C PHE A 36 8.97 -6.95 11.21
N SER A 37 9.37 -7.69 12.24
CA SER A 37 10.21 -7.16 13.33
C SER A 37 11.53 -6.64 12.78
N GLN A 38 12.19 -7.42 11.91
CA GLN A 38 13.45 -7.01 11.28
C GLN A 38 13.28 -5.74 10.44
N ILE A 39 12.22 -5.68 9.63
CA ILE A 39 11.91 -4.49 8.82
C ILE A 39 11.65 -3.29 9.73
N TYR A 40 10.85 -3.47 10.78
CA TYR A 40 10.52 -2.42 11.73
C TYR A 40 11.78 -1.87 12.43
N ASP A 41 12.66 -2.74 12.92
CA ASP A 41 13.89 -2.33 13.60
C ASP A 41 14.84 -1.58 12.64
N ASN A 42 14.92 -2.03 11.39
CA ASN A 42 15.82 -1.44 10.40
C ASN A 42 15.29 -0.13 9.80
N GLN A 43 13.98 -0.01 9.59
CA GLN A 43 13.39 1.03 8.74
C GLN A 43 12.45 1.99 9.47
N SER A 44 11.95 1.66 10.67
CA SER A 44 10.91 2.48 11.32
C SER A 44 11.35 3.93 11.53
N LEU A 45 12.61 4.19 11.90
CA LEU A 45 13.11 5.55 12.10
C LEU A 45 13.11 6.36 10.79
N SER A 46 13.66 5.80 9.72
CA SER A 46 13.78 6.49 8.42
C SER A 46 12.41 6.72 7.79
N TRP A 47 11.53 5.72 7.80
CA TRP A 47 10.20 5.83 7.22
C TRP A 47 9.30 6.75 8.05
N ASN A 48 9.35 6.70 9.38
CA ASN A 48 8.58 7.63 10.21
C ASN A 48 9.00 9.09 10.00
N ALA A 49 10.29 9.36 9.74
CA ALA A 49 10.73 10.71 9.37
C ALA A 49 10.12 11.14 8.02
N GLY A 50 10.10 10.25 7.01
CA GLY A 50 9.43 10.50 5.74
C GLY A 50 7.92 10.74 5.89
N TYR A 51 7.25 9.92 6.72
CA TYR A 51 5.83 10.06 7.04
C TYR A 51 5.53 11.40 7.72
N LEU A 52 6.39 11.85 8.64
CA LEU A 52 6.23 13.13 9.31
C LEU A 52 6.33 14.31 8.33
N ILE A 53 7.29 14.27 7.39
CA ILE A 53 7.45 15.32 6.37
C ILE A 53 6.19 15.41 5.48
N LEU A 54 5.58 14.28 5.13
CA LEU A 54 4.35 14.27 4.36
C LEU A 54 3.14 14.72 5.21
N SER A 55 3.05 14.28 6.47
CA SER A 55 1.91 14.61 7.33
C SER A 55 1.82 16.10 7.69
N VAL A 56 2.95 16.81 7.83
CA VAL A 56 2.93 18.28 8.08
C VAL A 56 2.32 19.08 6.94
N THR A 57 2.22 18.50 5.74
CA THR A 57 1.52 19.12 4.61
C THR A 57 0.01 18.85 4.59
N GLY A 58 -0.48 18.01 5.51
CA GLY A 58 -1.86 17.56 5.57
C GLY A 58 -2.14 16.22 4.87
N LEU A 59 -1.10 15.53 4.36
CA LEU A 59 -1.23 14.19 3.80
C LEU A 59 -1.08 13.14 4.92
N ASP A 60 -2.14 12.95 5.72
CA ASP A 60 -2.11 12.12 6.92
C ASP A 60 -3.40 11.31 7.08
N TYR A 61 -3.33 10.11 7.66
CA TYR A 61 -4.48 9.23 7.84
C TYR A 61 -5.52 9.73 8.85
N THR A 62 -5.14 10.66 9.73
CA THR A 62 -6.01 11.29 10.73
C THR A 62 -6.71 12.54 10.22
N THR A 63 -6.23 13.11 9.09
CA THR A 63 -6.78 14.34 8.52
C THR A 63 -7.73 14.00 7.37
N PRO A 64 -8.95 14.57 7.33
CA PRO A 64 -9.84 14.41 6.20
C PRO A 64 -9.15 14.85 4.90
N ALA A 65 -9.28 14.04 3.85
CA ALA A 65 -8.65 14.32 2.56
C ALA A 65 -9.17 15.64 1.97
N LYS A 66 -8.25 16.50 1.56
CA LYS A 66 -8.52 17.81 0.96
C LYS A 66 -7.46 18.14 -0.09
N PRO A 67 -7.77 18.98 -1.10
CA PRO A 67 -6.78 19.40 -2.07
C PRO A 67 -5.56 20.04 -1.40
N LEU A 68 -4.37 19.57 -1.76
CA LEU A 68 -3.09 20.02 -1.20
C LEU A 68 -2.27 20.80 -2.22
N ALA A 69 -2.19 20.30 -3.45
CA ALA A 69 -1.31 20.87 -4.47
C ALA A 69 -1.79 20.55 -5.90
N SER A 70 -1.18 21.22 -6.88
CA SER A 70 -1.42 20.95 -8.30
C SER A 70 -1.02 19.52 -8.69
N PRO A 71 -1.59 18.95 -9.77
CA PRO A 71 -1.27 17.60 -10.22
C PRO A 71 0.24 17.36 -10.37
N HIS A 72 0.97 18.32 -10.95
CA HIS A 72 2.43 18.23 -11.11
C HIS A 72 3.14 18.22 -9.75
N ALA A 73 2.71 19.07 -8.81
CA ALA A 73 3.31 19.10 -7.48
C ALA A 73 3.05 17.80 -6.70
N ILE A 74 1.86 17.21 -6.81
CA ILE A 74 1.56 15.89 -6.22
C ILE A 74 2.51 14.81 -6.79
N LEU A 75 2.64 14.76 -8.12
CA LEU A 75 3.52 13.77 -8.75
C LEU A 75 5.00 13.97 -8.38
N ASP A 76 5.51 15.20 -8.49
CA ASP A 76 6.94 15.47 -8.34
C ASP A 76 7.42 15.56 -6.90
N ARG A 77 6.61 16.16 -6.01
CA ARG A 77 7.02 16.37 -4.61
C ARG A 77 6.57 15.24 -3.70
N TYR A 78 5.36 14.72 -3.90
CA TYR A 78 4.78 13.74 -2.99
C TYR A 78 5.08 12.32 -3.46
N VAL A 79 4.69 11.97 -4.68
CA VAL A 79 4.90 10.60 -5.20
C VAL A 79 6.39 10.34 -5.38
N LYS A 80 7.07 11.10 -6.25
CA LYS A 80 8.51 10.91 -6.47
C LYS A 80 9.35 11.13 -5.21
N GLY A 81 9.00 12.13 -4.40
CA GLY A 81 9.66 12.39 -3.12
C GLY A 81 9.52 11.21 -2.14
N PHE A 82 8.35 10.58 -2.07
CA PHE A 82 8.13 9.38 -1.27
C PHE A 82 9.06 8.24 -1.69
N TYR A 83 9.17 7.93 -2.99
CA TYR A 83 10.06 6.86 -3.45
C TYR A 83 11.55 7.16 -3.24
N ILE A 84 11.97 8.43 -3.32
CA ILE A 84 13.34 8.85 -2.95
C ILE A 84 13.59 8.59 -1.46
N ALA A 85 12.67 9.00 -0.59
CA ALA A 85 12.81 8.81 0.85
C ALA A 85 12.79 7.32 1.23
N LEU A 86 11.86 6.56 0.63
CA LEU A 86 11.70 5.13 0.84
C LEU A 86 12.96 4.34 0.49
N ASN A 87 13.52 4.62 -0.70
CA ASN A 87 14.71 3.96 -1.20
C ASN A 87 16.01 4.66 -0.78
N SER A 88 15.96 5.56 0.20
CA SER A 88 17.17 6.21 0.70
C SER A 88 18.14 5.16 1.23
N ASN A 89 19.41 5.27 0.79
CA ASN A 89 20.49 4.33 1.10
C ASN A 89 20.26 2.87 0.65
N SER A 90 19.24 2.61 -0.17
CA SER A 90 19.03 1.32 -0.81
C SER A 90 19.93 1.19 -2.05
N THR A 91 20.41 -0.01 -2.32
CA THR A 91 21.14 -0.34 -3.55
C THR A 91 20.26 -1.26 -4.42
N PRO A 92 20.05 -0.95 -5.71
CA PRO A 92 19.25 -1.79 -6.58
C PRO A 92 19.95 -3.12 -6.86
N GLU A 93 19.19 -4.19 -6.95
CA GLU A 93 19.69 -5.50 -7.33
C GLU A 93 19.13 -5.92 -8.69
N PHE A 94 19.97 -6.60 -9.48
CA PHE A 94 19.60 -7.17 -10.77
C PHE A 94 19.84 -8.69 -10.70
N LYS A 95 18.76 -9.43 -10.49
CA LYS A 95 18.83 -10.88 -10.24
C LYS A 95 17.77 -11.61 -11.05
N ASP A 96 18.17 -12.70 -11.70
CA ASP A 96 17.27 -13.58 -12.46
C ASP A 96 16.42 -12.82 -13.51
N GLY A 97 17.03 -11.83 -14.18
CA GLY A 97 16.34 -10.99 -15.17
C GLY A 97 15.30 -10.04 -14.57
N LYS A 98 15.39 -9.72 -13.27
CA LYS A 98 14.49 -8.80 -12.57
C LYS A 98 15.26 -7.67 -11.92
N PHE A 99 14.62 -6.51 -11.90
CA PHE A 99 15.02 -5.36 -11.08
C PHE A 99 14.37 -5.48 -9.71
N ILE A 100 15.16 -5.34 -8.66
CA ILE A 100 14.70 -5.38 -7.27
C ILE A 100 15.14 -4.09 -6.58
N ALA A 101 14.19 -3.45 -5.90
CA ALA A 101 14.44 -2.34 -4.99
C ALA A 101 14.22 -2.85 -3.55
N PRO A 102 15.29 -3.22 -2.81
CA PRO A 102 15.16 -3.95 -1.54
C PRO A 102 14.25 -3.25 -0.51
N HIS A 103 14.48 -1.97 -0.22
CA HIS A 103 13.65 -1.23 0.74
C HIS A 103 12.18 -1.10 0.30
N PHE A 104 11.90 -1.05 -1.00
CA PHE A 104 10.52 -1.08 -1.47
C PHE A 104 9.88 -2.46 -1.27
N ALA A 105 10.63 -3.55 -1.47
CA ALA A 105 10.14 -4.90 -1.18
C ALA A 105 9.80 -5.06 0.31
N GLU A 106 10.69 -4.59 1.19
CA GLU A 106 10.46 -4.52 2.64
C GLU A 106 9.21 -3.69 2.97
N PHE A 107 9.06 -2.51 2.37
CA PHE A 107 7.90 -1.66 2.58
C PHE A 107 6.60 -2.31 2.14
N ALA A 108 6.58 -2.94 0.97
CA ALA A 108 5.42 -3.67 0.48
C ALA A 108 5.05 -4.85 1.39
N GLN A 109 6.05 -5.54 1.94
CA GLN A 109 5.86 -6.62 2.89
C GLN A 109 5.29 -6.11 4.22
N ALA A 110 5.92 -5.07 4.80
CA ALA A 110 5.44 -4.43 6.02
C ALA A 110 4.02 -3.89 5.87
N ALA A 111 3.68 -3.29 4.73
CA ALA A 111 2.34 -2.80 4.43
C ALA A 111 1.30 -3.93 4.44
N LYS A 112 1.58 -5.07 3.79
CA LYS A 112 0.69 -6.24 3.78
C LYS A 112 0.49 -6.81 5.19
N THR A 113 1.56 -6.94 5.95
CA THR A 113 1.49 -7.41 7.35
C THR A 113 0.67 -6.44 8.21
N CYS A 114 0.90 -5.14 8.07
CA CYS A 114 0.14 -4.11 8.77
C CYS A 114 -1.33 -4.05 8.38
N GLN A 115 -1.68 -4.25 7.11
CA GLN A 115 -3.08 -4.34 6.65
C GLN A 115 -3.83 -5.48 7.35
N VAL A 116 -3.18 -6.65 7.49
CA VAL A 116 -3.75 -7.78 8.25
C VAL A 116 -3.88 -7.42 9.73
N ALA A 117 -2.82 -6.89 10.34
CA ALA A 117 -2.82 -6.53 11.76
C ALA A 117 -3.87 -5.48 12.12
N LEU A 118 -4.05 -4.45 11.30
CA LEU A 118 -5.05 -3.41 11.54
C LEU A 118 -6.49 -3.91 11.40
N LYS A 119 -6.71 -4.98 10.63
CA LYS A 119 -8.04 -5.60 10.47
C LYS A 119 -8.39 -6.53 11.64
N TYR A 120 -7.40 -7.13 12.27
CA TYR A 120 -7.56 -8.19 13.25
C TYR A 120 -6.78 -7.87 14.55
N PRO A 121 -7.44 -7.42 15.63
CA PRO A 121 -6.78 -6.97 16.85
C PRO A 121 -5.81 -7.98 17.46
N GLU A 122 -6.10 -9.28 17.36
CA GLU A 122 -5.22 -10.33 17.86
C GLU A 122 -3.91 -10.43 17.06
N GLN A 123 -3.93 -10.08 15.77
CA GLN A 123 -2.71 -9.99 14.97
C GLN A 123 -1.93 -8.72 15.29
N MET A 124 -2.60 -7.59 15.55
CA MET A 124 -1.93 -6.39 16.05
C MET A 124 -1.22 -6.65 17.37
N ASN A 125 -1.86 -7.36 18.31
CA ASN A 125 -1.26 -7.73 19.60
C ASN A 125 0.01 -8.58 19.44
N LYS A 126 0.13 -9.39 18.38
CA LYS A 126 1.37 -10.11 18.09
C LYS A 126 2.50 -9.16 17.68
N LEU A 127 2.19 -8.14 16.88
CA LEU A 127 3.20 -7.19 16.42
C LEU A 127 3.59 -6.18 17.51
N THR A 128 2.66 -5.75 18.37
CA THR A 128 2.96 -4.79 19.44
C THR A 128 3.83 -5.36 20.55
N GLN A 129 4.01 -6.69 20.63
CA GLN A 129 5.04 -7.31 21.47
C GLN A 129 6.46 -6.85 21.11
N ILE A 130 6.65 -6.31 19.90
CA ILE A 130 7.92 -5.74 19.42
C ILE A 130 8.14 -4.33 19.98
N SER A 131 7.13 -3.45 19.87
CA SER A 131 7.21 -2.05 20.30
C SER A 131 5.83 -1.39 20.42
N ASP A 132 5.68 -0.45 21.36
CA ASP A 132 4.44 0.30 21.58
C ASP A 132 4.04 1.20 20.38
N ASN A 133 4.98 1.54 19.49
CA ASN A 133 4.74 2.43 18.36
C ASN A 133 4.29 1.71 17.07
N VAL A 134 4.19 0.37 17.10
CA VAL A 134 3.88 -0.46 15.93
C VAL A 134 2.52 -0.12 15.33
N GLU A 135 1.49 0.15 16.13
CA GLU A 135 0.17 0.47 15.59
C GLU A 135 0.20 1.75 14.74
N LYS A 136 0.85 2.80 15.24
CA LYS A 136 1.02 4.07 14.51
C LYS A 136 1.83 3.86 13.23
N PHE A 137 2.92 3.11 13.31
CA PHE A 137 3.71 2.73 12.14
C PHE A 137 2.85 1.99 11.10
N CYS A 138 2.01 1.06 11.53
CA CYS A 138 1.14 0.32 10.63
C CYS A 138 0.06 1.17 9.98
N ARG A 139 -0.54 2.11 10.72
CA ARG A 139 -1.52 3.06 10.18
C ARG A 139 -0.89 3.93 9.08
N ASN A 140 0.29 4.49 9.36
CA ASN A 140 1.04 5.27 8.36
C ASN A 140 1.42 4.42 7.14
N THR A 141 2.07 3.28 7.37
CA THR A 141 2.56 2.40 6.30
C THR A 141 1.41 1.96 5.40
N THR A 142 0.27 1.56 5.96
CA THR A 142 -0.93 1.19 5.18
C THR A 142 -1.51 2.37 4.40
N PHE A 143 -1.57 3.55 5.03
CA PHE A 143 -2.07 4.77 4.39
C PHE A 143 -1.20 5.17 3.18
N TYR A 144 0.12 5.25 3.36
CA TYR A 144 1.03 5.61 2.27
C TYR A 144 1.15 4.52 1.22
N TYR A 145 1.05 3.24 1.58
CA TYR A 145 1.00 2.15 0.59
C TYR A 145 -0.22 2.31 -0.32
N LYS A 146 -1.39 2.57 0.25
CA LYS A 146 -2.61 2.83 -0.53
C LYS A 146 -2.46 4.04 -1.46
N LEU A 147 -1.88 5.14 -0.97
CA LEU A 147 -1.72 6.36 -1.76
C LEU A 147 -0.63 6.26 -2.83
N MET A 148 0.51 5.66 -2.52
CA MET A 148 1.73 5.74 -3.33
C MET A 148 2.01 4.48 -4.16
N VAL A 149 1.37 3.35 -3.81
CA VAL A 149 1.56 2.06 -4.49
C VAL A 149 0.28 1.63 -5.16
N GLU A 150 -0.82 1.48 -4.43
CA GLU A 150 -2.10 0.99 -4.99
C GLU A 150 -2.77 1.99 -5.96
N SER A 151 -2.28 3.24 -6.00
CA SER A 151 -2.70 4.27 -6.95
C SER A 151 -2.19 4.06 -8.37
N PHE A 152 -1.19 3.20 -8.57
CA PHE A 152 -0.48 3.07 -9.84
C PHE A 152 -0.37 1.61 -10.27
N SER A 153 -0.12 1.39 -11.56
CA SER A 153 0.16 0.06 -12.08
C SER A 153 1.49 -0.49 -11.54
N ALA A 154 1.66 -1.81 -11.58
CA ALA A 154 2.91 -2.46 -11.18
C ALA A 154 4.13 -1.92 -11.96
N ASP A 155 3.96 -1.69 -13.26
CA ASP A 155 5.00 -1.10 -14.12
C ASP A 155 5.37 0.33 -13.71
N GLN A 156 4.38 1.16 -13.36
CA GLN A 156 4.63 2.51 -12.85
C GLN A 156 5.32 2.51 -11.48
N VAL A 157 4.93 1.61 -10.59
CA VAL A 157 5.59 1.43 -9.28
C VAL A 157 7.03 0.97 -9.45
N ALA A 158 7.29 0.00 -10.34
CA ALA A 158 8.65 -0.44 -10.67
C ALA A 158 9.46 0.70 -11.30
N SER A 159 8.85 1.50 -12.17
CA SER A 159 9.47 2.67 -12.79
C SER A 159 9.83 3.77 -11.79
N LEU A 160 8.96 4.04 -10.81
CA LEU A 160 9.24 4.99 -9.72
C LEU A 160 10.41 4.53 -8.85
N ASN A 161 10.46 3.24 -8.51
CA ASN A 161 11.58 2.64 -7.79
C ASN A 161 12.89 2.77 -8.58
N ALA A 162 12.89 2.34 -9.84
CA ALA A 162 14.06 2.45 -10.71
C ALA A 162 14.52 3.90 -10.88
N TRP A 163 13.59 4.83 -11.11
CA TRP A 163 13.88 6.25 -11.22
C TRP A 163 14.51 6.81 -9.93
N SER A 164 13.97 6.46 -8.76
CA SER A 164 14.50 6.92 -7.46
C SER A 164 15.90 6.40 -7.16
N LEU A 165 16.24 5.23 -7.71
CA LEU A 165 17.53 4.57 -7.55
C LEU A 165 18.49 4.81 -8.71
N LYS A 166 18.11 5.59 -9.72
CA LYS A 166 18.86 5.75 -10.97
C LYS A 166 20.34 6.07 -10.78
N ARG A 167 20.69 6.88 -9.77
CA ARG A 167 22.09 7.25 -9.48
C ARG A 167 22.99 6.06 -9.09
N TYR A 168 22.39 4.94 -8.68
CA TYR A 168 23.06 3.71 -8.28
C TYR A 168 23.01 2.63 -9.36
N ILE A 169 22.33 2.89 -10.48
CA ILE A 169 22.19 1.95 -11.58
C ILE A 169 23.27 2.27 -12.63
N PRO A 170 24.16 1.32 -12.98
CA PRO A 170 25.09 1.48 -14.08
C PRO A 170 24.38 1.87 -15.38
N THR A 171 25.01 2.72 -16.22
CA THR A 171 24.36 3.28 -17.41
C THR A 171 23.85 2.21 -18.38
N ASP A 172 24.62 1.15 -18.60
CA ASP A 172 24.23 -0.01 -19.42
C ASP A 172 23.00 -0.72 -18.85
N LYS A 173 22.97 -0.95 -17.53
CA LYS A 173 21.82 -1.53 -16.83
C LYS A 173 20.59 -0.62 -16.88
N TRP A 174 20.79 0.69 -16.83
CA TRP A 174 19.70 1.66 -16.97
C TRP A 174 19.05 1.59 -18.35
N VAL A 175 19.85 1.50 -19.41
CA VAL A 175 19.33 1.33 -20.78
C VAL A 175 18.53 0.03 -20.89
N GLU A 176 19.10 -1.09 -20.42
CA GLU A 176 18.40 -2.38 -20.42
C GLU A 176 17.07 -2.34 -19.64
N LEU A 177 17.03 -1.62 -18.51
CA LEU A 177 15.83 -1.43 -17.71
C LEU A 177 14.77 -0.62 -18.44
N VAL A 178 15.15 0.50 -19.05
CA VAL A 178 14.21 1.33 -19.83
C VAL A 178 13.68 0.56 -21.05
N ASP A 179 14.49 -0.32 -21.63
CA ASP A 179 14.10 -1.23 -22.72
C ASP A 179 13.23 -2.41 -22.26
N GLY A 180 12.88 -2.49 -20.97
CA GLY A 180 11.97 -3.51 -20.42
C GLY A 180 12.60 -4.88 -20.17
N LYS A 181 13.93 -4.99 -20.14
CA LYS A 181 14.64 -6.27 -19.96
C LYS A 181 14.60 -6.82 -18.54
N TYR A 182 14.05 -6.07 -17.59
CA TYR A 182 14.02 -6.42 -16.16
C TYR A 182 12.61 -6.69 -15.60
N GLY A 183 11.69 -7.12 -16.48
CA GLY A 183 10.39 -7.66 -16.07
C GLY A 183 9.28 -6.63 -15.85
N PHE A 184 9.46 -5.40 -16.33
CA PHE A 184 8.43 -4.34 -16.34
C PHE A 184 8.65 -3.39 -17.51
N THR A 185 7.60 -2.71 -17.96
CA THR A 185 7.71 -1.63 -18.95
C THR A 185 8.00 -0.32 -18.22
N TYR A 186 9.10 0.36 -18.57
CA TYR A 186 9.41 1.64 -17.94
C TYR A 186 8.44 2.74 -18.38
N ALA A 187 7.57 3.16 -17.47
CA ALA A 187 6.61 4.24 -17.65
C ALA A 187 6.34 4.91 -16.30
N LEU A 188 6.77 6.16 -16.12
CA LEU A 188 6.42 6.93 -14.92
C LEU A 188 4.93 7.32 -14.94
N PRO A 189 4.28 7.43 -13.78
CA PRO A 189 2.94 8.00 -13.72
C PRO A 189 2.90 9.43 -14.26
N THR A 190 1.74 9.78 -14.79
CA THR A 190 1.41 11.10 -15.34
C THR A 190 0.38 11.80 -14.45
N THR A 191 0.12 13.07 -14.71
CA THR A 191 -0.94 13.82 -14.00
C THR A 191 -2.34 13.26 -14.27
N ALA A 192 -2.55 12.62 -15.42
CA ALA A 192 -3.83 11.96 -15.74
C ALA A 192 -4.09 10.77 -14.81
N ASP A 193 -3.05 10.02 -14.45
CA ASP A 193 -3.15 8.86 -13.54
C ASP A 193 -3.64 9.27 -12.15
N LEU A 194 -3.31 10.50 -11.70
CA LEU A 194 -3.73 10.99 -10.39
C LEU A 194 -5.25 11.11 -10.26
N THR A 195 -5.96 11.45 -11.34
CA THR A 195 -7.42 11.70 -11.31
C THR A 195 -8.25 10.46 -11.00
N LYS A 196 -7.71 9.27 -11.26
CA LYS A 196 -8.37 7.97 -11.01
C LYS A 196 -7.76 7.21 -9.83
N SER A 197 -6.82 7.84 -9.12
CA SER A 197 -6.05 7.21 -8.06
C SER A 197 -6.59 7.55 -6.66
N ASN A 198 -6.03 6.92 -5.63
CA ASN A 198 -6.30 7.29 -4.24
C ASN A 198 -5.77 8.70 -3.88
N LEU A 199 -4.93 9.30 -4.73
CA LEU A 199 -4.45 10.67 -4.57
C LEU A 199 -5.43 11.73 -5.11
N SER A 200 -6.47 11.36 -5.85
CA SER A 200 -7.38 12.32 -6.49
C SER A 200 -7.98 13.37 -5.52
N PRO A 201 -8.33 13.05 -4.25
CA PRO A 201 -8.87 14.04 -3.32
C PRO A 201 -7.84 15.10 -2.88
N TYR A 202 -6.55 14.84 -3.07
CA TYR A 202 -5.44 15.71 -2.67
C TYR A 202 -4.95 16.60 -3.82
N VAL A 203 -5.51 16.45 -5.02
CA VAL A 203 -5.15 17.24 -6.20
C VAL A 203 -6.05 18.48 -6.29
N THR A 204 -5.46 19.67 -6.42
CA THR A 204 -6.20 20.90 -6.71
C THR A 204 -6.74 20.83 -8.14
N LYS A 205 -8.04 21.10 -8.29
CA LYS A 205 -8.71 21.19 -9.58
C LYS A 205 -8.26 22.41 -10.37
#